data_AF-A0A974YHD2-F1
#
_entry.id   AF-A0A974YHD2-F1
#
_cell.length_a   1.000
_cell.length_b   1.000
_cell.length_c   1.000
_cell.angle_alpha   90.00
_cell.angle_beta   90.00
_cell.angle_gamma   90.00
#
_symmetry.space_group_name_H-M   'P 1'
#
loop_
_entity.id
_entity.type
_entity.pdbx_description
1 polymer ?
#
loop_
_entity_poly.entity_id
_entity_poly.type
_entity_poly.pdbx_seq_one_letter_code
_entity_poly.pdbx_strand_id
1 'polypeptide(L)'
;MGLRIEHRQHKGLNNRVENSRQPTRRRERQMKRFKSAGQAQRFLSIHDPISNLFHLRRHQLTATTYRSARKEAFEAWADISYAALAV
;
A
#
# COMPACT_ATOMS: atom_id res chain seq x y z
N MET A 1 -13.89 5.94 -36.21
CA MET A 1 -14.84 5.43 -35.19
C MET A 1 -14.53 6.08 -33.85
N GLY A 2 -15.10 7.25 -33.56
CA GLY A 2 -14.88 7.95 -32.30
C GLY A 2 -15.78 7.36 -31.22
N LEU A 3 -15.18 6.74 -30.19
CA LEU A 3 -15.93 6.30 -29.01
C LEU A 3 -16.51 7.54 -28.34
N ARG A 4 -17.84 7.71 -28.38
CA ARG A 4 -18.55 8.72 -27.58
C ARG A 4 -18.39 8.32 -26.11
N ILE A 5 -17.37 8.85 -25.44
CA ILE A 5 -17.19 8.69 -24.01
C ILE A 5 -18.21 9.60 -23.33
N GLU A 6 -19.19 9.01 -22.64
CA GLU A 6 -20.10 9.78 -21.80
C GLU A 6 -19.32 10.48 -20.69
N HIS A 7 -19.23 11.81 -20.79
CA HIS A 7 -18.57 12.63 -19.79
C HIS A 7 -19.47 12.77 -18.56
N ARG A 8 -19.28 11.91 -17.55
CA ARG A 8 -20.05 11.92 -16.30
C ARG A 8 -19.35 12.75 -15.22
N GLN A 9 -19.75 14.01 -15.04
CA GLN A 9 -19.17 14.94 -14.05
C GLN A 9 -19.82 14.93 -12.66
N HIS A 10 -20.56 13.86 -12.31
CA HIS A 10 -21.21 13.83 -11.01
C HIS A 10 -20.16 13.75 -9.87
N LYS A 11 -20.32 14.60 -8.84
CA LYS A 11 -19.33 14.76 -7.75
C LYS A 11 -18.98 13.46 -7.04
N GLY A 12 -19.91 12.52 -6.90
CA GLY A 12 -19.65 11.24 -6.23
C GLY A 12 -18.69 10.32 -7.01
N LEU A 13 -18.72 10.34 -8.35
CA LEU A 13 -17.86 9.49 -9.20
C LEU A 13 -16.45 10.06 -9.15
N ASN A 14 -16.32 11.37 -9.25
CA ASN A 14 -15.04 12.07 -9.11
C ASN A 14 -14.44 11.84 -7.72
N ASN A 15 -15.23 11.97 -6.65
CA ASN A 15 -14.76 11.68 -5.30
C ASN A 15 -14.36 10.22 -5.11
N ARG A 16 -15.04 9.25 -5.74
CA ARG A 16 -14.68 7.82 -5.67
C ARG A 16 -13.35 7.54 -6.38
N VAL A 17 -13.17 8.08 -7.59
CA VAL A 17 -11.92 7.95 -8.36
C VAL A 17 -10.77 8.67 -7.66
N GLU A 18 -11.03 9.82 -7.06
CA GLU A 18 -10.00 10.56 -6.32
C GLU A 18 -9.64 9.85 -5.00
N ASN A 19 -10.64 9.30 -4.29
CA ASN A 19 -10.40 8.54 -3.07
C ASN A 19 -9.66 7.23 -3.32
N SER A 20 -9.87 6.55 -4.45
CA SER A 20 -9.09 5.36 -4.78
C SER A 20 -7.60 5.65 -5.00
N ARG A 21 -7.23 6.91 -5.28
CA ARG A 21 -5.83 7.36 -5.44
C ARG A 21 -5.21 7.88 -4.13
N GLN A 22 -6.00 8.07 -3.07
CA GLN A 22 -5.50 8.55 -1.77
C GLN A 22 -4.36 7.69 -1.19
N PRO A 23 -4.42 6.34 -1.21
CA PRO A 23 -3.34 5.51 -0.68
C PRO A 23 -2.02 5.74 -1.42
N THR A 24 -2.08 5.79 -2.76
CA THR A 24 -0.92 6.08 -3.62
C THR A 24 -0.32 7.44 -3.31
N ARG A 25 -1.15 8.50 -3.23
CA ARG A 25 -0.67 9.86 -2.92
C ARG A 25 -0.08 9.99 -1.52
N ARG A 26 -0.64 9.29 -0.52
CA ARG A 26 -0.07 9.28 0.85
C ARG A 26 1.34 8.69 0.85
N ARG A 27 1.57 7.62 0.08
CA ARG A 27 2.88 6.97 -0.06
C ARG A 27 3.88 7.85 -0.80
N GLU A 28 3.46 8.47 -1.91
CA GLU A 28 4.28 9.45 -2.65
C GLU A 28 4.75 10.61 -1.76
N ARG A 29 3.85 11.13 -0.91
CA ARG A 29 4.14 12.22 0.03
C ARG A 29 5.11 11.80 1.13
N GLN A 30 4.94 10.60 1.70
CA GLN A 30 5.87 10.08 2.71
C GLN A 30 7.29 9.90 2.15
N MET A 31 7.43 9.55 0.87
CA MET A 31 8.73 9.25 0.26
C MET A 31 9.37 10.41 -0.52
N LYS A 32 8.83 11.64 -0.43
CA LYS A 32 9.41 12.84 -1.09
C LYS A 32 9.68 12.66 -2.60
N ARG A 33 8.75 12.03 -3.33
CA ARG A 33 8.71 11.78 -4.81
C ARG A 33 9.51 10.55 -5.31
N PHE A 34 8.96 9.88 -6.33
CA PHE A 34 9.63 8.84 -7.11
C PHE A 34 10.42 9.46 -8.29
N LYS A 35 11.59 8.88 -8.62
CA LYS A 35 12.43 9.34 -9.75
C LYS A 35 11.89 8.90 -11.12
N SER A 36 11.03 7.87 -11.17
CA SER A 36 10.37 7.41 -12.39
C SER A 36 9.10 6.59 -12.12
N ALA A 37 8.25 6.43 -13.15
CA ALA A 37 7.08 5.57 -13.08
C ALA A 37 7.45 4.09 -12.81
N GLY A 38 8.55 3.60 -13.38
CA GLY A 38 9.03 2.24 -13.11
C GLY A 38 9.49 2.03 -11.66
N GLN A 39 10.06 3.07 -11.02
CA GLN A 39 10.37 3.02 -9.60
C GLN A 39 9.09 2.98 -8.75
N ALA A 40 8.09 3.78 -9.09
CA ALA A 40 6.79 3.74 -8.43
C ALA A 40 6.13 2.36 -8.58
N GLN A 41 6.16 1.76 -9.76
CA GLN A 41 5.56 0.46 -10.02
C GLN A 41 6.21 -0.66 -9.19
N ARG A 42 7.55 -0.72 -9.16
CA ARG A 42 8.30 -1.70 -8.34
C ARG A 42 8.03 -1.53 -6.85
N PHE A 43 7.86 -0.29 -6.40
CA PHE A 43 7.49 -0.02 -5.01
C PHE A 43 6.06 -0.49 -4.74
N LEU A 44 5.10 -0.09 -5.57
CA LEU A 44 3.69 -0.44 -5.38
C LEU A 44 3.45 -1.96 -5.42
N SER A 45 4.20 -2.71 -6.23
CA SER A 45 4.05 -4.16 -6.33
C SER A 45 4.39 -4.91 -5.04
N ILE A 46 5.31 -4.40 -4.23
CA ILE A 46 5.73 -5.05 -2.96
C ILE A 46 5.14 -4.36 -1.72
N HIS A 47 4.74 -3.10 -1.85
CA HIS A 47 4.34 -2.28 -0.71
C HIS A 47 3.08 -2.81 -0.02
N ASP A 48 2.06 -3.23 -0.77
CA ASP A 48 0.81 -3.72 -0.17
C ASP A 48 1.00 -5.00 0.66
N PRO A 49 1.70 -6.04 0.16
CA PRO A 49 2.08 -7.20 0.98
C PRO A 49 2.79 -6.82 2.29
N ILE A 50 3.78 -5.93 2.22
CA ILE A 50 4.54 -5.50 3.41
C ILE A 50 3.64 -4.71 4.35
N SER A 51 2.85 -3.77 3.83
CA SER A 51 1.98 -2.92 4.66
C SER A 51 0.91 -3.74 5.37
N ASN A 52 0.37 -4.79 4.74
CA ASN A 52 -0.61 -5.68 5.33
C ASN A 52 -0.04 -6.47 6.52
N LEU A 53 1.21 -6.94 6.43
CA LEU A 53 1.89 -7.66 7.51
C LEU A 53 1.98 -6.84 8.81
N PHE A 54 2.12 -5.52 8.68
CA PHE A 54 2.24 -4.59 9.81
C PHE A 54 0.95 -3.80 10.13
N HIS A 55 -0.12 -3.96 9.35
CA HIS A 55 -1.41 -3.27 9.56
C HIS A 55 -2.25 -3.90 10.69
N LEU A 56 -1.60 -4.15 11.83
CA LEU A 56 -2.24 -4.68 13.02
C LEU A 56 -3.16 -3.61 13.63
N ARG A 57 -4.45 -3.94 13.78
CA ARG A 57 -5.45 -3.02 14.35
C ARG A 57 -5.22 -2.87 15.85
N ARG A 58 -4.27 -2.01 16.23
CA ARG A 58 -3.85 -1.77 17.63
C ARG A 58 -5.02 -1.53 18.59
N HIS A 59 -6.07 -0.85 18.12
CA HIS A 59 -7.27 -0.55 18.91
C HIS A 59 -8.16 -1.78 19.20
N GLN A 60 -7.92 -2.91 18.54
CA GLN A 60 -8.65 -4.16 18.75
C GLN A 60 -7.84 -5.20 19.54
N LEU A 61 -6.59 -4.90 19.88
CA LEU A 61 -5.66 -5.83 20.49
C LEU A 61 -5.20 -5.33 21.85
N THR A 62 -5.04 -6.24 22.80
CA THR A 62 -4.33 -5.94 24.05
C THR A 62 -2.87 -5.61 23.75
N ALA A 63 -2.20 -4.92 24.67
CA ALA A 63 -0.78 -4.58 24.50
C ALA A 63 0.10 -5.82 24.29
N THR A 64 -0.19 -6.91 25.01
CA THR A 64 0.55 -8.18 24.91
C THR A 64 0.34 -8.83 23.55
N THR A 65 -0.92 -9.00 23.13
CA THR A 65 -1.25 -9.58 21.83
C THR A 65 -0.67 -8.77 20.67
N TYR A 66 -0.72 -7.44 20.77
CA TYR A 66 -0.13 -6.56 19.76
C TYR A 66 1.39 -6.73 19.66
N ARG A 67 2.10 -6.86 20.79
CA ARG A 67 3.56 -7.10 20.79
C ARG A 67 3.92 -8.45 20.18
N SER A 68 3.17 -9.51 20.50
CA SER A 68 3.38 -10.84 19.93
C SER A 68 3.14 -10.85 18.42
N ALA A 69 1.99 -10.35 17.97
CA ALA A 69 1.67 -10.24 16.54
C ALA A 69 2.69 -9.39 15.77
N ARG A 70 3.22 -8.34 16.41
CA ARG A 70 4.30 -7.52 15.82
C ARG A 70 5.61 -8.29 15.71
N LYS A 71 5.93 -9.13 16.69
CA LYS A 71 7.13 -9.99 16.66
C LYS A 71 7.04 -11.00 15.53
N GLU A 72 5.90 -11.69 15.41
CA GLU A 72 5.62 -12.64 14.32
C GLU A 72 5.70 -11.95 12.95
N ALA A 73 5.16 -10.74 12.81
CA ALA A 73 5.28 -9.94 11.59
C ALA A 73 6.74 -9.62 11.23
N PHE A 74 7.62 -9.37 12.22
CA PHE A 74 9.05 -9.15 11.97
C PHE A 74 9.78 -10.44 11.58
N GLU A 75 9.43 -11.58 12.18
CA GLU A 75 9.99 -12.89 11.83
C GLU A 75 9.62 -13.26 10.39
N ALA A 76 8.33 -13.17 10.03
CA ALA A 76 7.87 -13.41 8.66
C ALA A 76 8.53 -12.47 7.64
N TRP A 77 8.76 -11.20 8.01
CA TRP A 77 9.49 -10.27 7.15
C TRP A 77 10.96 -10.65 6.96
N ALA A 78 11.64 -11.11 8.01
CA ALA A 78 13.00 -11.60 7.92
C ALA A 78 13.07 -12.77 6.93
N ASP A 79 12.18 -13.77 7.06
CA ASP A 79 12.16 -14.93 6.16
C ASP A 79 11.96 -14.52 4.69
N ILE A 80 11.00 -13.64 4.42
CA ILE A 80 10.73 -13.16 3.06
C ILE A 80 11.92 -12.38 2.48
N SER A 81 12.55 -11.53 3.29
CA SER A 81 13.66 -10.67 2.85
C SER A 81 14.97 -11.44 2.68
N TYR A 82 15.26 -12.43 3.53
CA TYR A 82 16.39 -13.33 3.36
C TYR A 82 16.19 -14.31 2.19
N ALA A 83 14.96 -14.82 1.98
CA ALA A 83 14.64 -15.63 0.80
C ALA A 83 14.81 -14.84 -0.51
N ALA A 84 14.52 -13.54 -0.50
CA ALA A 84 14.72 -12.66 -1.65
C ALA A 84 16.20 -12.31 -1.95
N LEU A 85 17.12 -12.58 -1.02
CA LEU A 85 18.57 -12.42 -1.21
C LEU A 85 19.27 -13.72 -1.64
N ALA A 86 18.57 -14.85 -1.58
CA ALA A 86 19.09 -16.18 -1.92
C ALA A 86 18.80 -16.61 -3.37
N VAL A 87 18.27 -15.71 -4.21
CA VAL A 87 17.96 -15.89 -5.65
C VAL A 87 18.76 -14.88 -6.45
#